data_AF-A0A1Q6TLR8-F1
#
_entry.id   AF-A0A1Q6TLR8-F1
#
_cell.length_a   1.000
_cell.length_b   1.000
_cell.length_c   1.000
_cell.angle_alpha   90.00
_cell.angle_beta   90.00
_cell.angle_gamma   90.00
#
_symmetry.space_group_name_H-M   'P 1'
#
loop_
_entity.id
_entity.type
_entity.pdbx_description
1 polymer ?
#
loop_
_entity_poly.entity_id
_entity_poly.type
_entity_poly.pdbx_seq_one_letter_code
_entity_poly.pdbx_strand_id
1 'polypeptide(L)'
;MREEGSGRVQKDNRGITLIELIIAIAISTIIVGAATFLLSTAQKNYSSASATIDLQSEAQILMEQMGTWIMEGNRVEVNAAGDKLTVYQIPRKVTTNRPTGAEALKTDASKRVFWLSNKLNGKTMLYMKKFDGIADPDHDTTDVTDSDATLDNCIGEYVTGFTVAKSTSDAKVTITLELKQGKQKYSITNEFKLRNALQ
;
A
#
# COMPACT_ATOMS: atom_id res chain seq x y z
N MET A 1 -70.74 41.05 4.08
CA MET A 1 -69.48 40.27 4.04
C MET A 1 -68.70 40.78 2.84
N ARG A 2 -67.44 41.21 2.91
CA ARG A 2 -66.37 40.99 3.89
C ARG A 2 -65.32 42.08 3.60
N GLU A 3 -64.79 42.71 4.64
CA GLU A 3 -63.72 43.71 4.54
C GLU A 3 -62.42 43.04 4.07
N GLU A 4 -61.78 43.55 3.03
CA GLU A 4 -60.38 43.25 2.75
C GLU A 4 -59.55 44.50 3.03
N GLY A 5 -58.96 44.50 4.23
CA GLY A 5 -57.98 45.48 4.65
C GLY A 5 -56.74 45.41 3.76
N SER A 6 -56.54 46.45 2.95
CA SER A 6 -55.31 46.69 2.20
C SER A 6 -54.17 46.98 3.20
N GLY A 7 -53.49 45.92 3.63
CA GLY A 7 -52.23 46.01 4.37
C GLY A 7 -51.15 46.56 3.46
N ARG A 8 -51.01 47.88 3.39
CA ARG A 8 -49.87 48.54 2.77
C ARG A 8 -48.61 48.15 3.57
N VAL A 9 -47.80 47.24 3.03
CA VAL A 9 -46.43 47.02 3.50
C VAL A 9 -45.66 48.31 3.21
N GLN A 10 -45.53 49.16 4.22
CA GLN A 10 -44.76 50.38 4.15
C GLN A 10 -43.28 49.97 4.05
N LYS A 11 -42.66 50.14 2.89
CA LYS A 11 -41.21 49.97 2.71
C LYS A 11 -40.52 51.10 3.49
N ASP A 12 -40.02 50.78 4.67
CA ASP A 12 -39.22 51.67 5.50
C ASP A 12 -37.84 51.80 4.82
N ASN A 13 -37.68 52.84 3.98
CA ASN A 13 -36.45 53.11 3.23
C ASN A 13 -35.41 53.87 4.09
N ARG A 14 -35.20 53.46 5.34
CA ARG A 14 -34.14 54.04 6.17
C ARG A 14 -32.80 53.50 5.67
N GLY A 15 -31.89 54.40 5.29
CA GLY A 15 -30.53 54.03 4.92
C GLY A 15 -29.77 53.41 6.09
N ILE A 16 -28.79 52.55 5.79
CA ILE A 16 -27.86 51.99 6.80
C ILE A 16 -27.06 53.14 7.42
N THR A 17 -27.00 53.18 8.75
CA THR A 17 -26.11 54.11 9.46
C THR A 17 -24.67 53.58 9.47
N LEU A 18 -23.69 54.48 9.56
CA LEU A 18 -22.27 54.11 9.55
C LEU A 18 -21.91 53.13 10.69
N ILE A 19 -22.52 53.28 11.86
CA ILE A 19 -22.28 52.42 13.03
C ILE A 19 -22.79 50.99 12.80
N GLU A 20 -23.97 50.84 12.20
CA GLU A 20 -24.53 49.52 11.86
C GLU A 20 -23.65 48.79 10.84
N LEU A 21 -23.11 49.53 9.87
CA LEU A 21 -22.19 48.97 8.87
C LEU A 21 -20.89 48.46 9.52
N ILE A 22 -20.29 49.24 10.42
CA ILE A 22 -19.04 48.86 11.09
C ILE A 22 -19.26 47.63 11.97
N ILE A 23 -20.37 47.57 12.72
CA ILE A 23 -20.70 46.41 13.56
C ILE A 23 -20.94 45.17 12.69
N ALA A 24 -21.65 45.32 11.57
CA ALA A 24 -21.88 44.21 10.64
C ALA A 24 -20.57 43.66 10.05
N ILE A 25 -19.65 44.52 9.64
CA ILE A 25 -18.32 44.12 9.12
C ILE A 25 -17.48 43.47 10.23
N ALA A 26 -17.52 44.00 11.46
CA ALA A 26 -16.77 43.46 12.58
C ALA A 26 -17.23 42.03 12.94
N ILE A 27 -18.54 41.80 13.04
CA ILE A 27 -19.08 40.46 13.29
C ILE A 27 -18.77 39.51 12.12
N SER A 28 -18.93 39.99 10.88
CA SER A 28 -18.66 39.18 9.69
C SER A 28 -17.20 38.74 9.60
N THR A 29 -16.25 39.64 9.90
CA THR A 29 -14.82 39.30 9.86
C THR A 29 -14.41 38.30 10.93
N ILE A 30 -14.99 38.38 12.14
CA ILE A 30 -14.77 37.38 13.19
C ILE A 30 -15.26 36.01 12.75
N ILE A 31 -16.48 35.93 12.19
CA ILE A 31 -17.07 34.66 11.75
C ILE A 31 -16.27 34.05 10.58
N VAL A 32 -15.96 34.83 9.55
CA VAL A 32 -15.19 34.36 8.39
C VAL A 32 -13.76 33.98 8.80
N GLY A 33 -13.14 34.75 9.69
CA GLY A 33 -11.82 34.44 10.24
C GLY A 33 -11.80 33.12 11.01
N ALA A 34 -12.78 32.88 11.88
CA ALA A 34 -12.92 31.62 12.60
C ALA A 34 -13.20 30.44 11.64
N ALA A 35 -14.09 30.61 10.67
CA ALA A 35 -14.42 29.58 9.70
C ALA A 35 -13.22 29.18 8.83
N THR A 36 -12.46 30.15 8.32
CA THR A 36 -11.26 29.89 7.51
C THR A 36 -10.16 29.20 8.32
N PHE A 37 -9.96 29.58 9.58
CA PHE A 37 -9.03 28.90 10.49
C PHE A 37 -9.41 27.44 10.75
N LEU A 38 -10.69 27.18 11.02
CA LEU A 38 -11.21 25.83 11.22
C LEU A 38 -11.10 24.98 9.95
N LEU A 39 -11.45 25.52 8.79
CA LEU A 39 -11.31 24.83 7.51
C LEU A 39 -9.86 24.51 7.18
N SER A 40 -8.94 25.45 7.42
CA SER A 40 -7.50 25.22 7.21
C SER A 40 -6.96 24.10 8.10
N THR A 41 -7.40 24.07 9.36
CA THR A 41 -7.03 23.00 10.31
C THR A 41 -7.65 21.66 9.90
N ALA A 42 -8.93 21.67 9.51
CA ALA A 42 -9.64 20.49 9.04
C ALA A 42 -8.97 19.89 7.79
N GLN A 43 -8.52 20.70 6.83
CA GLN A 43 -7.82 20.24 5.64
C GLN A 43 -6.47 19.57 5.95
N LYS A 44 -5.69 20.12 6.89
CA LYS A 44 -4.42 19.53 7.33
C LYS A 44 -4.63 18.19 8.06
N ASN A 45 -5.68 18.12 8.87
CA ASN A 45 -6.05 16.89 9.58
C ASN A 45 -6.59 15.84 8.62
N TYR A 46 -7.42 16.23 7.66
CA TYR A 46 -7.97 15.32 6.65
C TYR A 46 -6.87 14.74 5.77
N SER A 47 -5.96 15.57 5.24
CA SER A 47 -4.82 15.08 4.45
C SER A 47 -3.90 14.15 5.25
N SER A 48 -3.67 14.44 6.54
CA SER A 48 -2.89 13.57 7.43
C SER A 48 -3.60 12.25 7.72
N ALA A 49 -4.91 12.29 7.95
CA ALA A 49 -5.73 11.10 8.21
C ALA A 49 -5.84 10.23 6.95
N SER A 50 -6.11 10.83 5.80
CA SER A 50 -6.13 10.16 4.49
C SER A 50 -4.79 9.46 4.24
N ALA A 51 -3.67 10.18 4.44
CA ALA A 51 -2.37 9.58 4.23
C ALA A 51 -2.11 8.38 5.14
N THR A 52 -2.55 8.47 6.40
CA THR A 52 -2.44 7.36 7.34
C THR A 52 -3.27 6.15 6.91
N ILE A 53 -4.47 6.38 6.38
CA ILE A 53 -5.36 5.32 5.86
C ILE A 53 -4.73 4.65 4.65
N ASP A 54 -4.21 5.43 3.70
CA ASP A 54 -3.55 4.91 2.50
C ASP A 54 -2.38 3.99 2.88
N LEU A 55 -1.49 4.47 3.77
CA LEU A 55 -0.35 3.70 4.27
C LEU A 55 -0.77 2.39 4.94
N GLN A 56 -1.81 2.40 5.77
CA GLN A 56 -2.31 1.19 6.43
C GLN A 56 -2.91 0.21 5.45
N SER A 57 -3.72 0.70 4.50
CA SER A 57 -4.38 -0.13 3.51
C SER A 57 -3.38 -0.81 2.57
N GLU A 58 -2.39 -0.09 2.07
CA GLU A 58 -1.33 -0.65 1.22
C GLU A 58 -0.53 -1.69 1.99
N ALA A 59 -0.12 -1.37 3.22
CA ALA A 59 0.65 -2.28 4.05
C ALA A 59 -0.09 -3.60 4.33
N GLN A 60 -1.40 -3.54 4.57
CA GLN A 60 -2.23 -4.74 4.78
C GLN A 60 -2.35 -5.57 3.50
N ILE A 61 -2.63 -4.95 2.36
CA ILE A 61 -2.72 -5.63 1.07
C ILE A 61 -1.40 -6.33 0.73
N LEU A 62 -0.28 -5.61 0.88
CA LEU A 62 1.06 -6.15 0.66
C LEU A 62 1.34 -7.33 1.59
N MET A 63 1.04 -7.21 2.88
CA MET A 63 1.25 -8.29 3.84
C MET A 63 0.43 -9.53 3.50
N GLU A 64 -0.82 -9.37 3.05
CA GLU A 64 -1.68 -10.49 2.68
C GLU A 64 -1.22 -11.18 1.39
N GLN A 65 -0.84 -10.39 0.38
CA GLN A 65 -0.29 -10.90 -0.88
C GLN A 65 1.03 -11.65 -0.66
N MET A 66 1.97 -11.02 0.07
CA MET A 66 3.25 -11.65 0.42
C MET A 66 3.05 -12.90 1.27
N GLY A 67 2.16 -12.84 2.26
CA GLY A 67 1.81 -13.97 3.10
C GLY A 67 1.26 -15.15 2.30
N THR A 68 0.37 -14.88 1.36
CA THR A 68 -0.18 -15.89 0.45
C THR A 68 0.93 -16.57 -0.34
N TRP A 69 1.82 -15.81 -0.95
CA TRP A 69 2.92 -16.38 -1.75
C TRP A 69 3.93 -17.15 -0.90
N ILE A 70 4.26 -16.67 0.31
CA ILE A 70 5.15 -17.39 1.24
C ILE A 70 4.52 -18.70 1.70
N MET A 71 3.21 -18.70 1.97
CA MET A 71 2.49 -19.90 2.38
C MET A 71 2.32 -20.91 1.24
N GLU A 72 2.12 -20.43 0.01
CA GLU A 72 2.07 -21.26 -1.21
C GLU A 72 3.46 -21.81 -1.58
N GLY A 73 4.51 -21.03 -1.33
CA GLY A 73 5.89 -21.36 -1.60
C GLY A 73 6.40 -22.59 -0.85
N ASN A 74 7.35 -23.26 -1.47
CA ASN A 74 8.01 -24.46 -0.95
C ASN A 74 9.36 -24.16 -0.31
N ARG A 75 10.07 -23.17 -0.85
CA ARG A 75 11.39 -22.72 -0.38
C ARG A 75 11.41 -21.21 -0.36
N VAL A 76 12.01 -20.66 0.69
CA VAL A 76 12.19 -19.22 0.86
C VAL A 76 13.65 -18.94 1.13
N GLU A 77 14.21 -17.99 0.39
CA GLU A 77 15.58 -17.50 0.51
C GLU A 77 15.56 -16.00 0.83
N VAL A 78 16.46 -15.60 1.71
CA VAL A 78 16.62 -14.21 2.13
C VAL A 78 18.07 -13.83 1.89
N ASN A 79 18.29 -12.65 1.30
CA ASN A 79 19.63 -12.12 1.12
C ASN A 79 20.31 -11.87 2.47
N ALA A 80 21.64 -11.85 2.52
CA ALA A 80 22.41 -11.61 3.75
C ALA A 80 22.04 -10.28 4.44
N ALA A 81 21.66 -9.26 3.67
CA ALA A 81 21.20 -7.97 4.18
C ALA A 81 19.75 -7.96 4.67
N GLY A 82 18.97 -9.01 4.43
CA GLY A 82 17.55 -9.08 4.81
C GLY A 82 16.61 -8.19 3.98
N ASP A 83 17.10 -7.56 2.92
CA ASP A 83 16.40 -6.55 2.11
C ASP A 83 15.73 -7.12 0.84
N LYS A 84 15.93 -8.42 0.59
CA LYS A 84 15.41 -9.14 -0.57
C LYS A 84 14.93 -10.51 -0.16
N LEU A 85 13.76 -10.86 -0.68
CA LEU A 85 13.08 -12.13 -0.43
C LEU A 85 12.84 -12.86 -1.75
N THR A 86 13.26 -14.10 -1.84
CA THR A 86 12.97 -14.98 -2.97
C THR A 86 12.12 -16.15 -2.48
N VAL A 87 10.94 -16.33 -3.09
CA VAL A 87 10.02 -17.42 -2.78
C VAL A 87 9.92 -18.33 -4.00
N TYR A 88 10.27 -19.60 -3.83
CA TYR A 88 10.16 -20.62 -4.86
C TYR A 88 8.90 -21.46 -4.68
N GLN A 89 8.25 -21.75 -5.80
CA GLN A 89 7.20 -22.74 -5.93
C GLN A 89 7.72 -23.85 -6.83
N ILE A 90 8.01 -25.00 -6.23
CA ILE A 90 8.62 -26.15 -6.90
C ILE A 90 7.53 -27.21 -7.06
N PRO A 91 7.09 -27.52 -8.30
CA PRO A 91 6.12 -28.57 -8.53
C PRO A 91 6.64 -29.89 -7.95
N ARG A 92 5.84 -30.56 -7.13
CA ARG A 92 6.16 -31.92 -6.68
C ARG A 92 6.16 -32.80 -7.92
N LYS A 93 7.28 -33.47 -8.25
CA LYS A 93 7.32 -34.46 -9.34
C LYS A 93 6.26 -35.52 -9.07
N VAL A 94 5.15 -35.50 -9.82
CA VAL A 94 4.16 -36.57 -9.77
C VAL A 94 4.62 -37.64 -10.76
N THR A 95 5.47 -38.57 -10.33
CA THR A 95 5.76 -39.77 -11.12
C THR A 95 4.52 -40.67 -11.13
N THR A 96 3.53 -40.35 -11.96
CA THR A 96 2.59 -41.38 -12.41
C THR A 96 3.21 -41.98 -13.67
N ASN A 97 3.63 -43.24 -13.60
CA ASN A 97 3.88 -44.03 -14.79
C ASN A 97 2.53 -44.23 -15.49
N ARG A 98 2.11 -43.25 -16.32
CA ARG A 98 0.88 -43.34 -17.10
C ARG A 98 1.22 -43.94 -18.47
N PRO A 99 0.59 -45.05 -18.89
CA PRO A 99 0.99 -45.82 -20.06
C PRO A 99 0.58 -45.21 -21.43
N THR A 100 0.13 -43.96 -21.49
CA THR A 100 -0.61 -43.42 -22.66
C THR A 100 -0.10 -42.10 -23.26
N GLY A 101 1.16 -41.72 -23.00
CA GLY A 101 1.86 -40.74 -23.85
C GLY A 101 1.20 -39.35 -23.96
N ALA A 102 0.73 -38.76 -22.86
CA ALA A 102 0.26 -37.38 -22.85
C ALA A 102 0.53 -36.65 -21.52
N GLU A 103 0.96 -35.39 -21.70
CA GLU A 103 1.29 -34.31 -20.76
C GLU A 103 2.71 -34.34 -20.17
N ALA A 104 3.55 -33.44 -20.71
CA ALA A 104 4.84 -33.09 -20.15
C ALA A 104 4.65 -32.65 -18.69
N LEU A 105 5.32 -33.33 -17.77
CA LEU A 105 5.44 -32.89 -16.39
C LEU A 105 5.87 -31.42 -16.40
N LYS A 106 5.14 -30.53 -15.73
CA LYS A 106 5.68 -29.22 -15.35
C LYS A 106 6.82 -29.48 -14.36
N THR A 107 8.01 -29.72 -14.89
CA THR A 107 9.26 -29.83 -14.13
C THR A 107 9.77 -28.48 -13.69
N ASP A 108 9.31 -27.43 -14.38
CA ASP A 108 9.90 -26.11 -14.23
C ASP A 108 9.30 -25.43 -13.01
N ALA A 109 10.17 -25.10 -12.05
CA ALA A 109 9.81 -24.30 -10.90
C ALA A 109 9.53 -22.85 -11.31
N SER A 110 8.84 -22.14 -10.44
CA SER A 110 8.68 -20.68 -10.56
C SER A 110 9.18 -20.02 -9.29
N LYS A 111 9.59 -18.76 -9.39
CA LYS A 111 9.96 -17.97 -8.23
C LYS A 111 9.41 -16.56 -8.31
N ARG A 112 9.27 -15.94 -7.15
CA ARG A 112 8.93 -14.54 -6.99
C ARG A 112 9.99 -13.88 -6.14
N VAL A 113 10.55 -12.79 -6.64
CA VAL A 113 11.55 -11.99 -5.93
C VAL A 113 10.91 -10.68 -5.51
N PHE A 114 11.05 -10.32 -4.24
CA PHE A 114 10.63 -9.05 -3.65
C PHE A 114 11.87 -8.25 -3.27
N TRP A 115 11.94 -6.99 -3.70
CA TRP A 115 13.07 -6.13 -3.39
C TRP A 115 12.66 -4.66 -3.35
N LEU A 116 13.46 -3.85 -2.66
CA LEU A 116 13.38 -2.40 -2.75
C LEU A 116 14.25 -1.88 -3.89
N SER A 117 13.73 -0.90 -4.61
CA SER A 117 14.51 -0.13 -5.57
C SER A 117 14.09 1.33 -5.54
N ASN A 118 15.01 2.22 -5.89
CA ASN A 118 14.78 3.66 -6.05
C ASN A 118 14.98 4.14 -7.49
N LYS A 119 15.11 3.20 -8.44
CA LYS A 119 15.48 3.50 -9.82
C LYS A 119 14.37 4.21 -10.59
N LEU A 120 13.11 3.89 -10.28
CA LEU A 120 11.96 4.58 -10.85
C LEU A 120 11.73 5.89 -10.08
N ASN A 121 11.87 7.02 -10.78
CA ASN A 121 11.58 8.36 -10.26
C ASN A 121 12.36 8.78 -8.99
N GLY A 122 13.46 8.09 -8.64
CA GLY A 122 14.28 8.40 -7.46
C GLY A 122 13.60 8.10 -6.11
N LYS A 123 12.42 7.49 -6.13
CA LYS A 123 11.62 7.17 -4.94
C LYS A 123 11.78 5.69 -4.63
N THR A 124 12.11 5.37 -3.38
CA THR A 124 12.14 3.98 -2.90
C THR A 124 10.72 3.41 -2.91
N MET A 125 10.55 2.27 -3.59
CA MET A 125 9.31 1.52 -3.71
C MET A 125 9.59 0.02 -3.59
N LEU A 126 8.55 -0.76 -3.29
CA LEU A 126 8.62 -2.22 -3.26
C LEU A 126 8.21 -2.80 -4.61
N TYR A 127 9.05 -3.69 -5.13
CA TYR A 127 8.85 -4.37 -6.40
C TYR A 127 8.72 -5.88 -6.21
N MET A 128 8.00 -6.51 -7.12
CA MET A 128 7.91 -7.96 -7.26
C MET A 128 7.98 -8.38 -8.72
N LYS A 129 8.80 -9.40 -8.98
CA LYS A 129 8.94 -10.00 -10.31
C LYS A 129 8.83 -11.50 -10.18
N LYS A 130 7.99 -12.06 -11.04
CA LYS A 130 7.83 -13.49 -11.22
C LYS A 130 8.77 -14.00 -12.29
N PHE A 131 9.42 -15.11 -12.02
CA PHE A 131 10.18 -15.88 -13.00
C PHE A 131 9.53 -17.26 -13.12
N ASP A 132 9.31 -17.71 -14.35
CA ASP A 132 8.81 -19.03 -14.69
C ASP A 132 9.89 -19.78 -15.46
N GLY A 133 9.80 -21.11 -15.54
CA GLY A 133 10.75 -21.89 -16.34
C GLY A 133 12.06 -22.22 -15.62
N ILE A 134 12.08 -22.23 -14.28
CA ILE A 134 13.29 -22.54 -13.51
C ILE A 134 13.54 -24.06 -13.58
N ALA A 135 14.49 -24.45 -14.43
CA ALA A 135 14.82 -25.86 -14.68
C ALA A 135 15.49 -26.55 -13.47
N ASP A 136 16.37 -25.83 -12.76
CA ASP A 136 17.04 -26.31 -11.55
C ASP A 136 16.97 -25.22 -10.45
N PRO A 137 16.06 -25.36 -9.47
CA PRO A 137 15.93 -24.40 -8.38
C PRO A 137 17.08 -24.47 -7.35
N ASP A 138 17.90 -25.52 -7.34
CA ASP A 138 19.03 -25.65 -6.40
C ASP A 138 20.27 -24.90 -6.88
N HIS A 139 20.38 -24.67 -8.19
CA HIS A 139 21.47 -23.92 -8.83
C HIS A 139 20.97 -22.70 -9.63
N ASP A 140 19.80 -22.18 -9.29
CA ASP A 140 19.24 -21.01 -9.95
C ASP A 140 20.06 -19.75 -9.66
N THR A 141 20.57 -19.12 -10.72
CA THR A 141 21.37 -17.88 -10.65
C THR A 141 20.62 -16.67 -11.20
N THR A 142 19.40 -16.86 -11.69
CA THR A 142 18.56 -15.78 -12.21
C THR A 142 18.27 -14.81 -11.08
N ASP A 143 18.31 -13.50 -11.31
CA ASP A 143 17.94 -12.54 -10.28
C ASP A 143 17.37 -11.28 -10.91
N VAL A 144 16.81 -10.41 -10.07
CA VAL A 144 16.31 -9.11 -10.49
C VAL A 144 17.46 -8.14 -10.71
N THR A 145 17.28 -7.25 -11.69
CA THR A 145 18.24 -6.22 -12.07
C THR A 145 17.63 -4.83 -11.91
N ASP A 146 18.45 -3.79 -11.97
CA ASP A 146 17.95 -2.41 -11.92
C ASP A 146 16.94 -2.10 -13.04
N SER A 147 17.08 -2.73 -14.22
CA SER A 147 16.12 -2.58 -15.32
C SER A 147 14.74 -3.18 -15.03
N ASP A 148 14.63 -4.05 -14.02
CA ASP A 148 13.36 -4.67 -13.63
C ASP A 148 12.52 -3.78 -12.71
N ALA A 149 13.05 -2.65 -12.24
CA ALA A 149 12.32 -1.67 -11.44
C ALA A 149 11.38 -0.79 -12.32
N THR A 150 10.45 -1.44 -13.02
CA THR A 150 9.43 -0.82 -13.86
C THR A 150 8.11 -0.66 -13.10
N LEU A 151 7.19 0.13 -13.63
CA LEU A 151 5.86 0.31 -13.02
C LEU A 151 5.07 -1.01 -12.95
N ASP A 152 5.24 -1.89 -13.94
CA ASP A 152 4.56 -3.19 -14.00
C ASP A 152 4.96 -4.13 -12.85
N ASN A 153 6.20 -3.99 -12.36
CA ASN A 153 6.71 -4.77 -11.23
C ASN A 153 6.53 -4.05 -9.90
N CYS A 154 6.03 -2.81 -9.87
CA CYS A 154 5.81 -2.05 -8.65
C CYS A 154 4.55 -2.54 -7.94
N ILE A 155 4.69 -2.95 -6.68
CA ILE A 155 3.56 -3.42 -5.87
C ILE A 155 3.27 -2.53 -4.66
N GLY A 156 4.25 -1.74 -4.21
CA GLY A 156 4.09 -0.85 -3.06
C GLY A 156 4.76 0.50 -3.30
N GLU A 157 3.96 1.54 -3.45
CA GLU A 157 4.45 2.89 -3.76
C GLU A 157 4.96 3.63 -2.53
N TYR A 158 4.46 3.31 -1.33
CA TYR A 158 4.83 4.01 -0.10
C TYR A 158 5.87 3.28 0.73
N VAL A 159 6.32 2.10 0.30
CA VAL A 159 7.30 1.29 1.03
C VAL A 159 8.70 1.90 0.92
N THR A 160 9.23 2.31 2.06
CA THR A 160 10.57 2.88 2.21
C THR A 160 11.56 1.95 2.90
N GLY A 161 11.07 0.94 3.62
CA GLY A 161 11.87 -0.08 4.29
C GLY A 161 11.21 -1.45 4.16
N PHE A 162 12.04 -2.46 3.94
CA PHE A 162 11.62 -3.84 3.76
C PHE A 162 12.71 -4.72 4.35
N THR A 163 12.35 -5.46 5.40
CA THR A 163 13.25 -6.33 6.12
C THR A 163 12.61 -7.68 6.26
N VAL A 164 13.39 -8.73 6.00
CA VAL A 164 12.95 -10.12 6.11
C VAL A 164 13.93 -10.89 6.96
N ALA A 165 13.39 -11.62 7.93
CA ALA A 165 14.15 -12.52 8.79
C ALA A 165 13.56 -13.93 8.68
N LYS A 166 14.40 -14.91 8.34
CA LYS A 166 14.01 -16.32 8.28
C LYS A 166 14.47 -17.02 9.57
N SER A 167 13.55 -17.72 10.23
CA SER A 167 13.89 -18.62 11.33
C SER A 167 14.49 -19.93 10.79
N THR A 168 15.62 -20.34 11.34
CA THR A 168 16.33 -21.56 10.97
C THR A 168 15.69 -22.83 11.53
N SER A 169 14.85 -22.73 12.57
CA SER A 169 14.27 -23.88 13.28
C SER A 169 12.82 -24.17 12.90
N ASP A 170 12.02 -23.14 12.60
CA ASP A 170 10.55 -23.26 12.64
C ASP A 170 9.87 -23.11 11.26
N ALA A 171 10.65 -23.02 10.17
CA ALA A 171 10.15 -22.68 8.83
C ALA A 171 9.25 -21.43 8.85
N LYS A 172 9.67 -20.42 9.61
CA LYS A 172 8.98 -19.13 9.76
C LYS A 172 9.76 -18.02 9.05
N VAL A 173 9.03 -17.07 8.50
CA VAL A 173 9.54 -15.89 7.81
C VAL A 173 8.84 -14.68 8.41
N THR A 174 9.62 -13.81 9.05
CA THR A 174 9.15 -12.54 9.58
C THR A 174 9.43 -11.46 8.56
N ILE A 175 8.39 -10.75 8.14
CA ILE A 175 8.51 -9.58 7.26
C ILE A 175 8.19 -8.34 8.07
N THR A 176 8.98 -7.30 7.87
CA THR A 176 8.72 -5.94 8.34
C THR A 176 8.68 -5.00 7.15
N LEU A 177 7.58 -4.24 7.05
CA LEU A 177 7.42 -3.16 6.08
C LEU A 177 7.41 -1.82 6.81
N GLU A 178 8.11 -0.84 6.26
CA GLU A 178 8.08 0.54 6.69
C GLU A 178 7.59 1.42 5.53
N LEU A 179 6.46 2.09 5.71
CA LEU A 179 5.84 2.92 4.70
C LEU A 179 5.81 4.39 5.13
N LYS A 180 5.90 5.29 4.15
CA LYS A 180 5.91 6.74 4.39
C LYS A 180 5.24 7.50 3.25
N GLN A 181 4.34 8.41 3.63
CA GLN A 181 3.70 9.36 2.73
C GLN A 181 3.68 10.75 3.39
N GLY A 182 4.42 11.70 2.80
CA GLY A 182 4.63 13.01 3.40
C GLY A 182 5.28 12.93 4.79
N LYS A 183 4.55 13.37 5.82
CA LYS A 183 4.98 13.33 7.22
C LYS A 183 4.53 12.05 7.95
N GLN A 184 3.56 11.32 7.39
CA GLN A 184 3.04 10.13 8.03
C GLN A 184 3.94 8.93 7.77
N LYS A 185 4.08 8.09 8.80
CA LYS A 185 4.85 6.85 8.76
C LYS A 185 3.98 5.74 9.32
N TYR A 186 4.13 4.55 8.76
CA TYR A 186 3.48 3.34 9.23
C TYR A 186 4.45 2.18 9.15
N SER A 187 4.41 1.28 10.12
CA SER A 187 5.20 0.05 10.09
C SER A 187 4.35 -1.11 10.52
N ILE A 188 4.53 -2.23 9.85
CA ILE A 188 3.85 -3.49 10.14
C ILE A 188 4.85 -4.63 10.10
N THR A 189 4.73 -5.55 11.05
CA THR A 189 5.56 -6.76 11.12
C THR A 189 4.65 -7.96 11.26
N ASN A 190 4.78 -8.93 10.36
CA ASN A 190 4.03 -10.18 10.40
C ASN A 190 4.98 -11.38 10.28
N GLU A 191 4.61 -12.45 10.97
CA GLU A 191 5.29 -13.75 10.89
C GLU A 191 4.44 -14.72 10.06
N PHE A 192 5.05 -15.31 9.04
CA PHE A 192 4.42 -16.31 8.17
C PHE A 192 5.12 -17.64 8.32
N LYS A 193 4.34 -18.72 8.42
CA LYS A 193 4.85 -20.09 8.43
C LYS A 193 4.78 -20.68 7.03
N LEU A 194 5.86 -21.26 6.53
CA LEU A 194 5.83 -22.05 5.30
C LEU A 194 4.96 -23.28 5.55
N ARG A 195 3.91 -23.45 4.74
CA ARG A 195 3.00 -24.60 4.86
C ARG A 195 3.48 -25.79 4.05
N ASN A 196 4.13 -25.53 2.92
CA ASN A 196 4.54 -26.54 1.94
C ASN A 196 6.06 -26.73 1.92
N ALA A 197 6.75 -26.53 3.05
CA ALA A 197 8.19 -26.69 3.14
C ALA A 197 8.60 -28.09 2.66
N LEU A 198 9.53 -28.15 1.70
CA LEU A 198 10.14 -29.40 1.29
C LEU A 198 11.04 -29.88 2.45
N GLN A 199 10.70 -31.03 3.03
CA GLN A 199 11.55 -31.74 3.99
C GLN A 199 12.75 -32.38 3.29
#